data_AF-A0A920RYG6-F1
#
_entry.id   AF-A0A920RYG6-F1
#
_cell.length_a   1.000
_cell.length_b   1.000
_cell.length_c   1.000
_cell.angle_alpha   90.00
_cell.angle_beta   90.00
_cell.angle_gamma   90.00
#
_symmetry.space_group_name_H-M   'P 1'
#
loop_
_entity.id
_entity.type
_entity.pdbx_description
1 polymer ?
#
loop_
_entity_poly.entity_id
_entity_poly.type
_entity_poly.pdbx_seq_one_letter_code
_entity_poly.pdbx_strand_id
1 'polypeptide(L)'
;MFGLFLLLPAPNWYWPDAFIWLVFYFLLNLITSFWICAYYPESMEARLESDFKKQPKNDKIATAIIIIGIALALNMIAVDVFYLNIFEAPKEGSHLLGLAIFTLGYVIILFTMIQNEFAQSVVNIQDERDQVLGGYRTL
;
A
#
# COMPACT_ATOMS: atom_id res chain seq x y z
N MET A 1 -10.61 -5.76 0.73
CA MET A 1 -10.12 -5.65 2.13
C MET A 1 -10.45 -4.28 2.73
N PHE A 2 -9.96 -3.16 2.16
CA PHE A 2 -10.14 -1.83 2.77
C PHE A 2 -11.59 -1.37 2.93
N GLY A 3 -12.50 -1.73 2.02
CA GLY A 3 -13.94 -1.44 2.19
C GLY A 3 -14.57 -2.11 3.41
N LEU A 4 -14.09 -3.30 3.81
CA LEU A 4 -14.59 -3.97 5.02
C LEU A 4 -14.19 -3.20 6.28
N PHE A 5 -12.94 -2.77 6.39
CA PHE A 5 -12.48 -2.02 7.57
C PHE A 5 -13.15 -0.67 7.74
N LEU A 6 -13.56 -0.04 6.63
CA LEU A 6 -14.21 1.27 6.68
C LEU A 6 -15.71 1.18 6.95
N LEU A 7 -16.40 0.17 6.39
CA LEU A 7 -17.86 0.03 6.47
C LEU A 7 -18.34 -0.76 7.69
N LEU A 8 -17.51 -1.61 8.28
CA LEU A 8 -17.88 -2.44 9.44
C LEU A 8 -18.24 -1.63 10.71
N PRO A 9 -17.50 -0.56 11.06
CA PRO A 9 -17.90 0.33 12.16
C PRO A 9 -19.01 1.32 11.79
N ALA A 10 -19.46 1.39 10.53
CA ALA A 10 -20.51 2.33 10.13
C ALA A 10 -21.90 1.77 10.53
N PRO A 11 -22.71 2.50 11.31
CA PRO A 11 -24.05 2.04 11.70
C PRO A 11 -25.01 1.98 10.51
N ASN A 12 -24.79 2.81 9.49
CA ASN A 12 -25.53 2.80 8.23
C ASN A 12 -24.56 2.62 7.06
N TRP A 13 -24.97 1.80 6.09
CA TRP A 13 -24.18 1.53 4.89
C TRP A 13 -24.23 2.69 3.88
N TYR A 14 -25.01 3.74 4.15
CA TYR A 14 -25.18 4.91 3.30
C TYR A 14 -24.14 5.99 3.66
N TRP A 15 -22.91 5.82 3.18
CA TRP A 15 -21.85 6.83 3.28
C TRP A 15 -21.29 7.17 1.89
N PRO A 16 -21.84 8.19 1.19
CA PRO A 16 -21.48 8.51 -0.19
C PRO A 16 -19.98 8.79 -0.39
N ASP A 17 -19.36 9.56 0.51
CA ASP A 17 -17.92 9.90 0.39
C ASP A 17 -17.03 8.67 0.50
N ALA A 18 -17.36 7.74 1.39
CA ALA A 18 -16.66 6.46 1.51
C ALA A 18 -16.76 5.62 0.23
N PHE A 19 -17.94 5.58 -0.40
CA PHE A 19 -18.11 4.87 -1.67
C PHE A 19 -17.34 5.53 -2.81
N ILE A 20 -17.36 6.87 -2.92
CA ILE A 20 -16.59 7.59 -3.93
C ILE A 20 -15.11 7.26 -3.79
N TRP A 21 -14.58 7.30 -2.56
CA TRP A 21 -13.19 6.94 -2.29
C TRP A 21 -12.89 5.47 -2.63
N LEU A 22 -13.78 4.53 -2.28
CA LEU A 22 -13.59 3.11 -2.58
C LEU A 22 -13.59 2.82 -4.09
N VAL A 23 -14.52 3.41 -4.84
CA VAL A 23 -14.58 3.26 -6.31
C VAL A 23 -13.33 3.88 -6.95
N PHE A 24 -12.94 5.08 -6.52
CA PHE A 24 -11.73 5.73 -6.99
C PHE A 24 -10.48 4.90 -6.72
N TYR A 25 -10.34 4.38 -5.49
CA TYR A 25 -9.25 3.50 -5.11
C TYR A 25 -9.23 2.22 -5.95
N PHE A 26 -10.38 1.60 -6.17
CA PHE A 26 -10.50 0.39 -6.98
C PHE A 26 -10.06 0.64 -8.42
N LEU A 27 -10.54 1.72 -9.05
CA LEU A 27 -10.17 2.08 -10.42
C LEU A 27 -8.67 2.41 -10.53
N LEU A 28 -8.10 3.15 -9.58
CA LEU A 28 -6.67 3.43 -9.54
C LEU A 28 -5.85 2.15 -9.47
N ASN A 29 -6.20 1.20 -8.60
CA ASN A 29 -5.49 -0.07 -8.51
C ASN A 29 -5.64 -0.91 -9.78
N LEU A 30 -6.82 -0.91 -10.39
CA LEU A 30 -7.06 -1.64 -11.62
C LEU A 30 -6.19 -1.11 -12.76
N ILE A 31 -6.24 0.21 -13.01
CA ILE A 31 -5.44 0.88 -14.04
C ILE A 31 -3.96 0.62 -13.80
N THR A 32 -3.52 0.76 -12.56
CA THR A 32 -2.10 0.62 -12.23
C THR A 32 -1.62 -0.83 -12.34
N SER A 33 -2.45 -1.79 -11.95
CA SER A 33 -2.14 -3.21 -12.11
C SER A 33 -1.96 -3.58 -13.58
N PHE A 34 -2.85 -3.11 -14.46
CA PHE A 34 -2.68 -3.28 -15.91
C PHE A 34 -1.44 -2.57 -16.44
N TRP A 35 -1.16 -1.35 -15.97
CA TRP A 35 0.00 -0.58 -16.40
C TRP A 35 1.32 -1.25 -16.01
N ILE A 36 1.47 -1.70 -14.75
CA ILE A 36 2.66 -2.44 -14.31
C ILE A 36 2.80 -3.75 -15.08
N CYS A 37 1.70 -4.50 -15.27
CA CYS A 37 1.74 -5.75 -16.03
C CYS A 37 2.18 -5.55 -17.49
N ALA A 38 1.80 -4.43 -18.12
CA ALA A 38 2.16 -4.12 -19.50
C ALA A 38 3.60 -3.60 -19.68
N TYR A 39 4.09 -2.79 -18.74
CA TYR A 39 5.40 -2.12 -18.87
C TYR A 39 6.53 -2.76 -18.05
N TYR A 40 6.19 -3.48 -16.97
CA TYR A 40 7.14 -4.04 -15.99
C TYR A 40 6.72 -5.46 -15.58
N PRO A 41 6.71 -6.43 -16.52
CA PRO A 41 6.29 -7.81 -16.23
C PRO A 41 7.24 -8.51 -15.26
N GLU A 42 8.55 -8.23 -15.31
CA GLU A 42 9.56 -8.81 -14.40
C GLU A 42 9.28 -8.45 -12.92
N SER A 43 8.89 -7.19 -12.64
CA SER A 43 8.36 -6.75 -11.34
C SER A 43 7.24 -7.65 -10.81
N MET A 44 6.33 -8.04 -11.70
CA MET A 44 5.13 -8.79 -11.35
C MET A 44 5.47 -10.26 -11.11
N GLU A 45 6.33 -10.83 -11.95
CA GLU A 45 6.85 -12.19 -11.79
C GLU A 45 7.61 -12.34 -10.47
N ALA A 46 8.51 -11.41 -10.14
CA ALA A 46 9.21 -11.41 -8.85
C ALA A 46 8.27 -11.36 -7.64
N ARG A 47 7.14 -10.64 -7.75
CA ARG A 47 6.12 -10.57 -6.70
C ARG A 47 5.22 -11.81 -6.65
N LEU A 48 4.97 -12.46 -7.79
CA LEU A 48 4.21 -13.72 -7.85
C LEU A 48 5.06 -14.89 -7.34
N GLU A 49 6.36 -14.89 -7.61
CA GLU A 49 7.32 -15.87 -7.11
C GLU A 49 7.73 -15.61 -5.65
N SER A 50 7.44 -14.41 -5.12
CA SER A 50 7.75 -14.07 -3.73
C SER A 50 7.01 -15.01 -2.77
N ASP A 51 7.74 -15.97 -2.21
CA ASP A 51 7.19 -16.90 -1.24
C ASP A 51 7.14 -16.21 0.13
N PHE A 52 5.93 -15.83 0.56
CA PHE A 52 5.65 -15.30 1.89
C PHE A 52 6.24 -16.19 3.01
N LYS A 53 6.45 -17.49 2.79
CA LYS A 53 7.10 -18.35 3.78
C LYS A 53 8.59 -18.09 3.90
N LYS A 54 9.29 -17.76 2.82
CA LYS A 54 10.74 -17.44 2.78
C LYS A 54 11.08 -16.03 3.26
N GLN A 55 10.09 -15.16 3.44
CA GLN A 55 10.30 -13.79 3.91
C GLN A 55 11.02 -13.77 5.30
N PRO A 56 12.06 -12.93 5.49
CA PRO A 56 12.78 -12.80 6.76
C PRO A 56 11.82 -12.50 7.93
N LYS A 57 12.15 -12.99 9.13
CA LYS A 57 11.29 -12.83 10.32
C LYS A 57 11.00 -11.35 10.63
N ASN A 58 11.98 -10.47 10.45
CA ASN A 58 11.81 -9.04 10.69
C ASN A 58 10.87 -8.38 9.69
N ASP A 59 10.95 -8.75 8.41
CA ASP A 59 10.10 -8.19 7.36
C ASP A 59 8.65 -8.65 7.53
N LYS A 60 8.42 -9.88 8.00
CA LYS A 60 7.07 -10.37 8.35
C LYS A 60 6.46 -9.53 9.47
N ILE A 61 7.23 -9.21 10.51
CA ILE A 61 6.76 -8.38 11.63
C ILE A 61 6.47 -6.96 11.13
N ALA A 62 7.35 -6.38 10.33
CA ALA A 62 7.13 -5.05 9.74
C ALA A 62 5.86 -5.03 8.88
N THR A 63 5.67 -6.04 8.03
CA THR A 63 4.46 -6.18 7.19
C THR A 63 3.20 -6.30 8.05
N ALA A 64 3.23 -7.10 9.11
CA ALA A 64 2.10 -7.25 10.03
C ALA A 64 1.77 -5.93 10.76
N ILE A 65 2.77 -5.20 11.24
CA ILE A 65 2.60 -3.90 11.89
C ILE A 65 1.95 -2.90 10.92
N ILE A 66 2.41 -2.87 9.66
CA ILE A 66 1.83 -2.00 8.62
C ILE A 66 0.36 -2.35 8.38
N ILE A 67 0.03 -3.64 8.23
CA ILE A 67 -1.36 -4.09 8.02
C ILE A 67 -2.25 -3.70 9.19
N ILE A 68 -1.79 -3.94 10.42
CA ILE A 68 -2.53 -3.58 11.64
C ILE A 68 -2.71 -2.06 11.74
N GLY A 69 -1.66 -1.29 11.46
CA GLY A 69 -1.69 0.17 11.46
C GLY A 69 -2.71 0.72 10.48
N ILE A 70 -2.76 0.19 9.25
CA ILE A 70 -3.75 0.61 8.25
C ILE A 70 -5.16 0.21 8.69
N ALA A 71 -5.35 -1.00 9.22
CA ALA A 71 -6.65 -1.45 9.70
C ALA A 71 -7.17 -0.54 10.84
N LEU A 72 -6.31 -0.22 11.82
CA LEU A 72 -6.66 0.67 12.93
C LEU A 72 -6.97 2.09 12.43
N ALA A 73 -6.15 2.64 11.53
CA ALA A 73 -6.37 3.97 10.98
C ALA A 73 -7.73 4.08 10.26
N LEU A 74 -8.07 3.11 9.41
CA LEU A 74 -9.34 3.10 8.69
C LEU A 74 -10.55 2.94 9.62
N ASN A 75 -10.45 2.07 10.64
CA ASN A 75 -11.51 1.92 11.63
C ASN A 75 -11.69 3.21 12.45
N MET A 76 -10.59 3.86 12.84
CA MET A 76 -10.64 5.09 13.62
C MET A 76 -11.31 6.24 12.87
N ILE A 77 -11.12 6.34 11.56
CA ILE A 77 -11.84 7.34 10.73
C ILE A 77 -13.35 7.14 10.83
N ALA A 78 -13.82 5.91 10.62
CA ALA A 78 -15.25 5.63 10.67
C ALA A 78 -15.82 5.77 12.10
N VAL A 79 -15.09 5.30 13.12
CA VAL A 79 -15.49 5.47 14.52
C VAL A 79 -15.58 6.94 14.90
N ASP A 80 -14.64 7.76 14.43
CA ASP A 80 -14.66 9.19 14.68
C ASP A 80 -15.86 9.87 14.03
N VAL A 81 -16.11 9.60 12.74
CA VAL A 81 -17.24 10.20 11.99
C VAL A 81 -18.61 9.85 12.59
N PHE A 82 -18.80 8.63 13.09
CA PHE A 82 -20.13 8.18 13.56
C PHE A 82 -20.35 8.30 15.07
N TYR A 83 -19.30 8.14 15.89
CA TYR A 83 -19.46 8.05 17.35
C TYR A 83 -18.75 9.16 18.10
N LEU A 84 -17.46 9.41 17.81
CA LEU A 84 -16.64 10.28 18.66
C LEU A 84 -16.75 11.76 18.28
N ASN A 85 -16.91 12.07 16.99
CA ASN A 85 -16.95 13.42 16.43
C ASN A 85 -15.81 14.31 16.98
N ILE A 86 -14.59 13.76 17.10
CA ILE A 86 -13.42 14.48 17.64
C ILE A 86 -13.02 15.58 16.67
N PHE A 87 -13.07 15.29 15.37
CA PHE A 87 -12.83 16.26 14.31
C PHE A 87 -14.13 16.89 13.82
N GLU A 88 -14.08 18.20 13.57
CA GLU A 88 -15.21 18.93 13.00
C GLU A 88 -15.55 18.37 11.61
N ALA A 89 -16.84 18.33 11.29
CA ALA A 89 -17.30 17.84 10.00
C ALA A 89 -16.60 18.60 8.86
N PRO A 90 -16.07 17.88 7.85
CA PRO A 90 -15.33 18.51 6.78
C PRO A 90 -16.18 19.56 6.06
N LYS A 91 -15.67 20.79 5.93
CA LYS A 91 -16.30 21.85 5.12
C LYS A 91 -16.41 21.42 3.65
N GLU A 92 -17.41 21.93 2.94
CA GLU A 92 -17.60 21.64 1.52
C GLU A 92 -16.29 21.85 0.73
N GLY A 93 -15.88 20.84 -0.04
CA GLY A 93 -14.66 20.85 -0.86
C GLY A 93 -13.39 20.28 -0.20
N SER A 94 -13.37 20.07 1.12
CA SER A 94 -12.22 19.46 1.81
C SER A 94 -11.94 18.00 1.39
N HIS A 95 -12.96 17.30 0.89
CA HIS A 95 -12.82 15.96 0.31
C HIS A 95 -11.87 15.94 -0.91
N LEU A 96 -11.78 17.03 -1.69
CA LEU A 96 -10.87 17.13 -2.82
C LEU A 96 -9.40 17.19 -2.37
N LEU A 97 -9.12 17.90 -1.27
CA LEU A 97 -7.78 17.96 -0.70
C LEU A 97 -7.35 16.60 -0.16
N GLY A 98 -8.26 15.89 0.54
CA GLY A 98 -8.02 14.53 0.99
C GLY A 98 -7.72 13.58 -0.17
N LEU A 99 -8.49 13.67 -1.26
CA LEU A 99 -8.29 12.87 -2.46
C LEU A 99 -6.97 13.21 -3.18
N ALA A 100 -6.58 14.48 -3.21
CA ALA A 100 -5.29 14.91 -3.77
C ALA A 100 -4.11 14.36 -2.97
N ILE A 101 -4.14 14.49 -1.64
CA ILE A 101 -3.09 13.95 -0.74
C ILE A 101 -3.01 12.43 -0.89
N PHE A 102 -4.16 11.76 -0.93
CA PHE A 102 -4.24 10.32 -1.15
C PHE A 102 -3.57 9.92 -2.48
N THR A 103 -3.89 10.63 -3.56
CA THR A 103 -3.35 10.36 -4.89
C THR A 103 -1.83 10.58 -4.92
N LEU A 104 -1.33 11.65 -4.31
CA LEU A 104 0.11 11.90 -4.19
C LEU A 104 0.83 10.79 -3.43
N GLY A 105 0.27 10.36 -2.29
CA GLY A 105 0.80 9.23 -1.51
C GLY A 105 0.83 7.94 -2.32
N TYR A 106 -0.24 7.66 -3.09
CA TYR A 106 -0.31 6.50 -3.97
C TYR A 106 0.76 6.54 -5.06
N VAL A 107 0.98 7.69 -5.69
CA VAL A 107 2.03 7.89 -6.70
C VAL A 107 3.42 7.65 -6.10
N ILE A 108 3.69 8.10 -4.88
CA ILE A 108 4.98 7.81 -4.20
C ILE A 108 5.17 6.31 -4.02
N ILE A 109 4.14 5.58 -3.56
CA ILE A 109 4.20 4.13 -3.42
C ILE A 109 4.50 3.45 -4.76
N LEU A 110 3.90 3.93 -5.85
CA LEU A 110 4.18 3.43 -7.21
C LEU A 110 5.61 3.66 -7.65
N PHE A 111 6.15 4.85 -7.42
CA PHE A 111 7.55 5.12 -7.73
C PHE A 111 8.50 4.22 -6.95
N THR A 112 8.24 3.99 -5.65
CA THR A 112 9.02 3.05 -4.84
C THR A 112 8.91 1.62 -5.37
N MET A 113 7.72 1.20 -5.81
CA MET A 113 7.50 -0.11 -6.40
C MET A 113 8.31 -0.33 -7.68
N ILE A 114 8.38 0.67 -8.56
CA ILE A 114 9.19 0.63 -9.78
C ILE A 114 10.68 0.68 -9.45
N GLN A 115 11.10 1.52 -8.50
CA GLN A 115 12.51 1.61 -8.11
C GLN A 115 13.03 0.32 -7.44
N ASN A 116 12.19 -0.34 -6.64
CA ASN A 116 12.56 -1.60 -5.99
C ASN A 116 12.79 -2.76 -6.97
N GLU A 117 12.13 -2.75 -8.13
CA GLU A 117 12.37 -3.72 -9.21
C GLU A 117 13.81 -3.62 -9.74
N PHE A 118 14.30 -2.40 -9.98
CA PHE A 118 15.69 -2.17 -10.38
C PHE A 118 16.67 -2.68 -9.31
N ALA A 119 16.34 -2.51 -8.03
CA ALA A 119 17.16 -3.02 -6.94
C ALA A 119 17.15 -4.57 -6.85
N GLN A 120 16.00 -5.22 -7.03
CA GLN A 120 15.91 -6.68 -7.01
C GLN A 120 16.60 -7.34 -8.21
N SER A 121 16.44 -6.79 -9.42
CA SER A 121 17.11 -7.31 -10.62
C SER A 121 18.64 -7.29 -10.47
N VAL A 122 19.20 -6.20 -9.93
CA VAL A 122 20.65 -6.09 -9.68
C VAL A 122 21.13 -7.08 -8.61
N VAL A 123 20.37 -7.28 -7.52
CA VAL A 123 20.75 -8.23 -6.45
C VAL A 123 20.63 -9.69 -6.91
N ASN A 124 19.58 -10.06 -7.67
CA ASN A 124 19.45 -11.42 -8.21
C ASN A 124 20.59 -11.75 -9.19
N ILE A 125 20.99 -10.81 -10.06
CA ILE A 125 22.16 -11.00 -10.93
C ILE A 125 23.45 -11.20 -10.10
N GLN A 126 23.53 -10.64 -8.89
CA GLN A 126 24.68 -10.81 -7.98
C GLN A 126 24.65 -12.15 -7.23
N ASP A 127 23.48 -12.60 -6.78
CA ASP A 127 23.29 -13.92 -6.15
C ASP A 127 23.52 -15.06 -7.16
N GLU A 128 23.04 -14.92 -8.40
CA GLU A 128 23.31 -15.88 -9.49
C GLU A 128 24.81 -15.98 -9.85
N ARG A 129 25.59 -14.96 -9.50
CA ARG A 129 27.03 -14.88 -9.81
C ARG A 129 27.93 -15.17 -8.61
N ASP A 130 27.39 -15.63 -7.47
CA ASP A 130 28.15 -15.88 -6.23
C ASP A 130 29.07 -14.71 -5.82
N GLN A 131 28.68 -13.46 -6.11
CA GLN A 131 29.54 -12.31 -5.81
C GLN A 131 29.28 -11.79 -4.41
N VAL A 132 30.15 -12.19 -3.48
CA VAL A 132 30.21 -11.61 -2.13
C VAL A 132 30.65 -10.15 -2.23
N LEU A 133 29.86 -9.23 -1.66
CA LEU A 133 30.27 -7.84 -1.47
C LEU A 133 31.62 -7.81 -0.72
N GLY A 134 32.68 -7.48 -1.44
CA GLY A 134 34.03 -7.34 -0.92
C GLY A 134 34.10 -6.17 0.05
N GLY A 135 33.78 -6.44 1.31
CA GLY A 135 33.75 -5.44 2.36
C GLY A 135 33.40 -6.08 3.69
N TYR A 136 34.26 -6.98 4.18
CA TYR A 136 34.71 -7.11 5.57
C TYR A 136 35.79 -8.20 5.60
N ARG A 137 37.00 -7.79 5.20
CA ARG A 137 38.22 -8.46 5.62
C ARG A 137 38.82 -7.60 6.73
N THR A 138 38.40 -7.84 7.96
CA THR A 138 39.20 -7.49 9.13
C THR A 138 39.60 -8.77 9.83
N LEU A 139 40.93 -8.89 9.92
CA LEU A 139 41.77 -9.93 10.52
C LEU A 139 41.19 -10.58 11.78
#